data_AF-B8XH43-F1
#
_entry.id   AF-B8XH43-F1
#
_cell.length_a   1.000
_cell.length_b   1.000
_cell.length_c   1.000
_cell.angle_alpha   90.00
_cell.angle_beta   90.00
_cell.angle_gamma   90.00
#
_symmetry.space_group_name_H-M   'P 1'
#
loop_
_entity.id
_entity.type
_entity.pdbx_description
1 polymer ?
#
loop_
_entity_poly.entity_id
_entity_poly.type
_entity_poly.pdbx_seq_one_letter_code
_entity_poly.pdbx_strand_id
1 'polypeptide(L)' 'MRTSAVLMIALLICSTIILSESQKRTNVPCNNSRPCVPVCIREVNNKNGKCSNGKCLCYP' A
#
# COMPACT_ATOMS: atom_id res chain seq x y z
N MET A 1 -3.57 -36.63 1.18
CA MET A 1 -3.54 -35.77 -0.04
C MET A 1 -4.59 -34.65 -0.04
N ARG A 2 -5.80 -34.83 0.54
CA ARG A 2 -6.85 -33.78 0.54
C ARG A 2 -6.56 -32.58 1.46
N THR A 3 -5.86 -32.79 2.57
CA THR A 3 -5.55 -31.74 3.57
C THR A 3 -4.43 -30.79 3.13
N SER A 4 -3.42 -31.29 2.40
CA SER A 4 -2.33 -30.45 1.88
C SER A 4 -2.82 -29.38 0.90
N ALA A 5 -3.80 -29.71 0.05
CA ALA A 5 -4.35 -28.76 -0.91
C ALA A 5 -5.04 -27.57 -0.20
N VAL A 6 -5.81 -27.85 0.85
CA VAL A 6 -6.48 -26.81 1.65
C VAL A 6 -5.46 -25.91 2.36
N LEU A 7 -4.39 -26.49 2.90
CA LEU A 7 -3.31 -25.74 3.55
C LEU A 7 -2.58 -24.81 2.56
N MET A 8 -2.29 -25.29 1.35
CA MET A 8 -1.65 -24.50 0.30
C MET A 8 -2.52 -23.34 -0.15
N ILE A 9 -3.83 -23.56 -0.32
CA ILE A 9 -4.79 -22.51 -0.69
C ILE A 9 -4.88 -21.46 0.43
N ALA A 10 -4.94 -21.87 1.70
CA ALA A 10 -4.97 -20.95 2.83
C ALA A 10 -3.72 -20.07 2.92
N LEU A 11 -2.53 -20.64 2.70
CA LEU A 11 -1.26 -19.90 2.67
C LEU A 11 -1.20 -18.89 1.51
N LEU A 12 -1.66 -19.29 0.32
CA LEU A 12 -1.72 -18.40 -0.85
C LEU A 12 -2.66 -17.22 -0.60
N ILE A 13 -3.84 -17.44 -0.02
CA ILE A 13 -4.79 -16.36 0.29
C ILE A 13 -4.22 -15.43 1.38
N CYS A 14 -3.56 -15.95 2.41
CA CYS A 14 -2.95 -15.09 3.43
C CYS A 14 -1.84 -14.20 2.86
N SER A 15 -1.06 -14.70 1.89
CA SER A 15 0.02 -13.93 1.26
C SER A 15 -0.48 -12.74 0.43
N THR A 16 -1.67 -12.82 -0.19
CA THR A 16 -2.22 -11.74 -1.01
C THR A 16 -2.89 -10.64 -0.18
N ILE A 17 -3.43 -10.98 1.00
CA ILE A 17 -4.05 -10.02 1.92
C ILE A 17 -2.99 -9.08 2.49
N ILE A 18 -1.82 -9.57 2.88
CA ILE A 18 -0.74 -8.75 3.45
C ILE A 18 -0.20 -7.72 2.45
N LEU A 19 -0.22 -8.04 1.15
CA LEU A 19 0.31 -7.14 0.11
C LEU A 19 -0.61 -5.95 -0.18
N SER A 20 -1.91 -6.11 0.07
CA SER A 20 -2.95 -5.12 -0.27
C SER A 20 -3.04 -3.96 0.72
N GLU A 21 -2.47 -4.11 1.93
CA GLU A 21 -2.45 -3.05 2.96
C GLU A 21 -1.28 -2.06 2.83
N SER A 22 -0.39 -2.27 1.87
CA SER A 22 0.87 -1.52 1.76
C SER A 22 0.74 -0.10 1.17
N GLN A 23 -0.46 0.37 0.81
CA GLN A 23 -0.63 1.66 0.12
C GLN A 23 -1.78 2.47 0.69
N LYS A 24 -1.47 3.59 1.35
CA LYS A 24 -2.44 4.54 1.88
C LYS A 24 -2.66 5.68 0.89
N ARG A 25 -3.85 5.73 0.27
CA ARG A 25 -4.24 6.84 -0.61
C ARG A 25 -4.76 8.01 0.21
N THR A 26 -4.24 9.20 -0.05
CA THR A 26 -4.65 10.44 0.63
C THR A 26 -5.58 11.27 -0.27
N ASN A 27 -6.24 12.28 0.29
CA ASN A 27 -7.02 13.27 -0.47
C ASN A 27 -6.22 14.51 -0.86
N VAL A 28 -4.90 14.53 -0.63
CA VAL A 28 -4.06 15.67 -1.00
C VAL A 28 -3.79 15.65 -2.51
N PRO A 29 -4.20 16.70 -3.24
CA PRO A 29 -3.96 16.78 -4.67
C PRO A 29 -2.48 16.98 -4.99
N CYS A 30 -2.02 16.44 -6.12
CA CYS A 30 -0.64 16.57 -6.57
C CYS A 30 -0.53 16.54 -8.09
N ASN A 31 0.49 17.23 -8.62
CA ASN A 31 0.90 17.17 -10.03
C ASN A 31 2.24 16.45 -10.22
N ASN A 32 3.00 16.23 -9.13
CA ASN A 32 4.23 15.46 -9.10
C ASN A 32 4.43 14.87 -7.70
N SER A 33 5.42 13.98 -7.52
CA SER A 33 5.62 13.24 -6.27
C SER A 33 6.30 14.01 -5.14
N ARG A 34 7.02 15.12 -5.43
CA ARG A 34 7.75 15.89 -4.41
C ARG A 34 6.87 16.39 -3.25
N PRO A 35 5.67 16.99 -3.46
CA PRO A 35 4.81 17.44 -2.37
C PRO A 35 4.21 16.28 -1.54
N CYS A 36 4.24 15.04 -2.04
CA CYS A 36 3.71 13.89 -1.31
C CYS A 36 4.65 13.41 -0.19
N VAL A 37 5.93 13.74 -0.23
CA VAL A 37 6.90 13.35 0.81
C VAL A 37 6.50 13.85 2.20
N PRO A 38 6.28 15.17 2.43
CA PRO A 38 5.87 15.65 3.75
C PRO A 38 4.47 15.16 4.15
N VAL A 39 3.59 14.88 3.18
CA VAL A 39 2.26 14.29 3.44
C VAL A 39 2.42 12.87 3.98
N CYS A 40 3.23 12.03 3.35
CA CYS A 40 3.42 10.65 3.77
C CYS A 40 4.18 10.52 5.10
N ILE A 41 5.11 11.44 5.39
CA ILE A 41 5.74 11.51 6.72
C ILE A 41 4.68 11.77 7.80
N ARG A 42 3.71 12.65 7.55
CA ARG A 42 2.62 12.92 8.49
C ARG A 42 1.65 11.75 8.63
N GLU A 43 1.29 11.12 7.52
CA GLU A 43 0.20 10.15 7.46
C GLU A 43 0.59 8.73 7.85
N VAL A 44 1.85 8.34 7.61
CA VAL A 44 2.35 6.97 7.81
C VAL A 44 3.78 6.93 8.38
N ASN A 45 4.35 8.08 8.77
CA ASN A 45 5.74 8.19 9.24
C ASN A 45 6.79 7.64 8.24
N ASN A 46 6.49 7.73 6.94
CA ASN A 46 7.37 7.27 5.88
C ASN A 46 7.47 8.32 4.76
N LYS A 47 8.68 8.55 4.24
CA LYS A 47 8.95 9.47 3.13
C LYS A 47 8.59 8.90 1.75
N ASN A 48 8.29 7.61 1.67
CA ASN A 48 7.93 6.94 0.43
C ASN A 48 6.50 7.32 0.01
N GLY A 49 6.41 8.36 -0.81
CA GLY A 49 5.17 8.84 -1.40
C GLY A 49 5.30 9.06 -2.90
N LYS A 50 4.23 8.81 -3.63
CA LYS A 50 4.14 9.16 -5.06
C LYS A 50 2.83 9.85 -5.39
N CYS A 51 2.84 10.67 -6.44
CA CYS A 51 1.61 11.17 -7.00
C CYS A 51 0.98 10.11 -7.91
N SER A 52 -0.28 9.74 -7.65
CA SER A 52 -1.01 8.73 -8.42
C SER A 52 -2.44 9.19 -8.67
N ASN A 53 -2.78 9.39 -9.95
CA ASN A 53 -4.08 9.89 -10.39
C ASN A 53 -4.49 11.24 -9.74
N GLY A 54 -3.53 12.17 -9.69
CA GLY A 54 -3.74 13.51 -9.13
C GLY A 54 -3.80 13.57 -7.60
N LYS A 55 -3.55 12.46 -6.89
CA LYS A 55 -3.55 12.40 -5.42
C LYS A 55 -2.30 11.72 -4.85
N CYS A 56 -1.89 12.11 -3.66
CA CYS A 56 -0.74 11.49 -3.01
C CYS A 56 -1.08 10.09 -2.50
N LEU A 57 -0.20 9.14 -2.81
CA LEU A 57 -0.23 7.75 -2.37
C LEU A 57 1.02 7.46 -1.54
N CYS A 58 0.83 6.96 -0.33
CA CYS A 58 1.89 6.70 0.63
C CYS A 58 2.10 5.19 0.81
N TYR A 59 3.35 4.80 0.98
CA TYR A 59 3.76 3.45 1.30
C TYR A 59 4.22 3.44 2.75
N PRO A 60 3.43 2.89 3.70
CA PRO A 60 3.85 2.71 5.09
C PRO A 60 5.19 1.96 5.17
#